data_AF-E4RKA7-F1
#
_entry.id   AF-E4RKA7-F1
#
_cell.length_a   1.000
_cell.length_b   1.000
_cell.length_c   1.000
_cell.angle_alpha   90.00
_cell.angle_beta   90.00
_cell.angle_gamma   90.00
#
_symmetry.space_group_name_H-M   'P 1'
#
loop_
_entity.id
_entity.type
_entity.pdbx_description
1 polymer ?
#
loop_
_entity_poly.entity_id
_entity_poly.type
_entity_poly.pdbx_seq_one_letter_code
_entity_poly.pdbx_strand_id
1 'polypeptide(L)'
;MNLTEIAKVKSKYKEPIGPDKMKKTESIIEVKEEFEDGLYGIEEHEYLQVLFYFHKSEGYDLISKRRIGGEKGLFASRSPRRASGIGITTVELLKREGNKLYVYGLDAIDGTPVVDIKPYASFMDEASISLQKNNPRYKIEKMIRYQNIDELLLKAGEFHGHYCPFLALGVLAAADALKRMQKADAGMEKLLAVVETNSCFSDGIQVVSGATFANNALIYRDLGKTAVTFVSREGGNLRYYLKNDKFLEKDYTEAKELFEKVVARREGSRAEEKKLKELWKKIAFEIIEEDIAKYFKVERDIEIEVPDYAPIFEDKYCQECGEKIMAVKAVEKENQDYCKKCAQAEYIQLDGSGLTVKKFD
;
A
#
# COMPACT_ATOMS: atom_id res chain seq x y z
N MET A 1 20.34 36.70 1.61
CA MET A 1 19.23 36.35 0.70
C MET A 1 17.96 36.80 1.37
N ASN A 2 17.15 37.62 0.70
CA ASN A 2 15.85 38.06 1.22
C ASN A 2 14.77 37.26 0.50
N LEU A 3 13.88 36.61 1.26
CA LEU A 3 12.71 35.92 0.72
C LEU A 3 11.52 36.87 0.72
N THR A 4 10.77 36.89 -0.37
CA THR A 4 9.53 37.65 -0.48
C THR A 4 8.37 36.80 0.02
N GLU A 5 7.60 37.32 0.97
CA GLU A 5 6.31 36.71 1.34
C GLU A 5 5.28 37.07 0.26
N ILE A 6 4.76 36.06 -0.45
CA ILE A 6 3.77 36.23 -1.51
C ILE A 6 2.34 35.93 -1.06
N ALA A 7 2.18 35.14 0.00
CA ALA A 7 0.87 34.76 0.54
C ALA A 7 0.94 34.47 2.03
N LYS A 8 -0.22 34.37 2.69
CA LYS A 8 -0.36 33.88 4.07
C LYS A 8 -1.30 32.68 4.12
N VAL A 9 -0.96 31.72 4.99
CA VAL A 9 -1.82 30.58 5.28
C VAL A 9 -2.88 30.99 6.31
N LYS A 10 -4.14 30.65 6.04
CA LYS A 10 -5.23 30.58 7.01
C LYS A 10 -5.50 29.12 7.34
N SER A 11 -5.31 28.76 8.61
CA SER A 11 -5.44 27.40 9.10
C SER A 11 -6.14 27.39 10.46
N LYS A 12 -6.84 26.29 10.77
CA LYS A 12 -7.43 26.13 12.12
C LYS A 12 -6.37 25.90 13.21
N TYR A 13 -5.15 25.53 12.82
CA TYR A 13 -4.06 25.26 13.75
C TYR A 13 -3.23 26.51 14.00
N LYS A 14 -3.37 27.12 15.19
CA LYS A 14 -2.58 28.29 15.60
C LYS A 14 -1.19 27.91 16.14
N GLU A 15 -1.06 26.71 16.68
CA GLU A 15 0.18 26.17 17.21
C GLU A 15 0.61 24.90 16.45
N PRO A 16 1.93 24.64 16.33
CA PRO A 16 2.42 23.45 15.66
C PRO A 16 1.92 22.18 16.34
N ILE A 17 1.26 21.31 15.57
CA ILE A 17 0.97 19.94 15.97
C ILE A 17 1.65 18.97 15.00
N GLY A 18 1.49 17.66 15.21
CA GLY A 18 2.05 16.66 14.29
C GLY A 18 1.51 16.83 12.85
N PRO A 19 2.38 16.76 11.82
CA PRO A 19 1.98 16.99 10.42
C PRO A 19 0.85 16.06 9.97
N ASP A 20 0.84 14.80 10.39
CA ASP A 20 -0.21 13.82 10.03
C ASP A 20 -1.62 14.28 10.42
N LYS A 21 -1.74 15.10 11.47
CA LYS A 21 -3.03 15.70 11.86
C LYS A 21 -3.34 16.94 11.03
N MET A 22 -2.34 17.78 10.75
CA MET A 22 -2.55 19.02 9.99
C MET A 22 -2.91 18.74 8.54
N LYS A 23 -2.24 17.78 7.91
CA LYS A 23 -2.49 17.40 6.51
C LYS A 23 -3.90 16.88 6.25
N LYS A 24 -4.57 16.33 7.25
CA LYS A 24 -5.95 15.83 7.12
C LYS A 24 -7.01 16.93 7.16
N THR A 25 -6.66 18.16 6.77
CA THR A 25 -7.52 19.34 6.93
C THR A 25 -7.37 20.32 5.78
N GLU A 26 -8.44 21.06 5.51
CA GLU A 26 -8.42 22.16 4.55
C GLU A 26 -7.71 23.39 5.12
N SER A 27 -6.98 24.10 4.27
CA SER A 27 -6.37 25.39 4.56
C SER A 27 -6.62 26.35 3.39
N ILE A 28 -6.50 27.65 3.64
CA ILE A 28 -6.56 28.66 2.58
C ILE A 28 -5.19 29.31 2.46
N ILE A 29 -4.67 29.41 1.23
CA ILE A 29 -3.52 30.22 0.91
C ILE A 29 -4.04 31.52 0.30
N GLU A 30 -3.91 32.62 1.03
CA GLU A 30 -4.34 33.95 0.60
C GLU A 30 -3.15 34.71 0.03
N VAL A 31 -3.07 34.75 -1.30
CA VAL A 31 -2.02 35.42 -2.07
C VAL A 31 -2.22 36.93 -1.98
N LYS A 32 -1.15 37.69 -1.82
CA LYS A 32 -1.26 39.16 -1.79
C LYS A 32 -1.74 39.66 -3.15
N GLU A 33 -2.55 40.72 -3.14
CA GLU A 33 -3.18 41.29 -4.34
C GLU A 33 -2.15 41.58 -5.45
N GLU A 34 -0.97 42.10 -5.09
CA GLU A 34 0.13 42.38 -6.02
C GLU A 34 0.70 41.15 -6.76
N PHE A 35 0.39 39.93 -6.31
CA PHE A 35 0.83 38.67 -6.92
C PHE A 35 -0.32 37.85 -7.50
N GLU A 36 -1.57 38.35 -7.49
CA GLU A 36 -2.75 37.60 -7.91
C GLU A 36 -2.66 37.12 -9.38
N ASP A 37 -2.14 37.95 -10.28
CA ASP A 37 -1.95 37.60 -11.70
C ASP A 37 -1.05 36.37 -11.89
N GLY A 38 -0.14 36.10 -10.93
CA GLY A 38 0.72 34.92 -10.91
C GLY A 38 -0.05 33.59 -10.76
N LEU A 39 -1.34 33.64 -10.41
CA LEU A 39 -2.22 32.48 -10.31
C LEU A 39 -2.92 32.11 -11.63
N TYR A 40 -2.69 32.85 -12.72
CA TYR A 40 -3.28 32.53 -14.01
C TYR A 40 -2.99 31.09 -14.45
N GLY A 41 -4.04 30.29 -14.69
CA GLY A 41 -3.93 28.88 -15.10
C GLY A 41 -3.72 27.88 -13.96
N ILE A 42 -3.71 28.31 -12.69
CA ILE A 42 -3.43 27.41 -11.56
C ILE A 42 -4.47 26.29 -11.40
N GLU A 43 -5.71 26.54 -11.82
CA GLU A 43 -6.81 25.57 -11.80
C GLU A 43 -6.64 24.39 -12.76
N GLU A 44 -5.68 24.46 -13.70
CA GLU A 44 -5.30 23.35 -14.57
C GLU A 44 -4.49 22.27 -13.83
N HIS A 45 -4.12 22.52 -12.57
CA HIS A 45 -3.29 21.64 -11.75
C HIS A 45 -4.05 21.15 -10.51
N GLU A 46 -4.21 19.83 -10.41
CA GLU A 46 -4.83 19.19 -9.22
C GLU A 46 -3.95 19.29 -7.97
N TYR A 47 -2.62 19.38 -8.15
CA TYR A 47 -1.66 19.42 -7.06
C TYR A 47 -0.67 20.58 -7.21
N LEU A 48 -0.34 21.21 -6.08
CA LEU A 48 0.59 22.33 -6.00
C LEU A 48 1.70 22.02 -4.99
N GLN A 49 2.94 22.35 -5.31
CA GLN A 49 4.02 22.46 -4.33
C GLN A 49 4.00 23.85 -3.71
N VAL A 50 3.77 23.90 -2.40
CA VAL A 50 3.74 25.14 -1.62
C VAL A 50 5.03 25.23 -0.83
N LEU A 51 5.82 26.27 -1.08
CA LEU A 51 7.00 26.61 -0.29
C LEU A 51 6.63 27.69 0.71
N PHE A 52 6.95 27.46 1.98
CA PHE A 52 6.55 28.34 3.07
C PHE A 52 7.65 28.49 4.11
N TYR A 53 7.55 29.51 4.96
CA TYR A 53 8.56 29.83 5.96
C TYR A 53 8.10 29.46 7.38
N PHE A 54 8.90 28.69 8.11
CA PHE A 54 8.67 28.32 9.51
C PHE A 54 8.89 29.53 10.44
N HIS A 55 8.00 30.52 10.35
CA HIS A 55 8.09 31.81 11.05
C HIS A 55 8.12 31.73 12.59
N LYS A 56 7.67 30.61 13.19
CA LYS A 56 7.80 30.32 14.64
C LYS A 56 9.00 29.45 15.01
N SER A 57 9.80 29.01 14.04
CA SER A 57 10.96 28.15 14.30
C SER A 57 12.23 28.98 14.43
N GLU A 58 12.82 28.97 15.62
CA GLU A 58 14.07 29.67 15.90
C GLU A 58 15.27 28.70 15.97
N GLY A 59 16.40 29.14 15.43
CA GLY A 59 17.66 28.39 15.42
C GLY A 59 17.59 27.10 14.60
N TYR A 60 18.59 26.24 14.78
CA TYR A 60 18.68 24.95 14.11
C TYR A 60 19.42 23.93 14.95
N ASP A 61 19.08 22.65 14.76
CA ASP A 61 19.74 21.52 15.42
C ASP A 61 20.36 20.61 14.35
N LEU A 62 21.70 20.65 14.21
CA LEU A 62 22.42 19.90 13.18
C LEU A 62 22.23 18.39 13.32
N ILE A 63 22.16 17.88 14.56
CA ILE A 63 21.85 16.50 14.89
C ILE A 63 20.80 16.52 15.99
N SER A 64 19.71 15.78 15.81
CA SER A 64 18.70 15.63 16.87
C SER A 64 17.91 14.33 16.71
N LYS A 65 17.31 13.87 17.81
CA LYS A 65 16.32 12.79 17.79
C LYS A 65 15.08 13.24 17.03
N ARG A 66 14.68 12.48 16.00
CA ARG A 66 13.53 12.76 15.13
C ARG A 66 12.36 11.82 15.46
N ARG A 67 11.16 12.25 15.10
CA ARG A 67 9.92 11.47 15.27
C ARG A 67 9.99 10.11 14.57
N ILE A 68 10.60 10.06 13.39
CA ILE A 68 10.75 8.85 12.57
C ILE A 68 12.23 8.60 12.33
N GLY A 69 12.69 7.38 12.62
CA GLY A 69 14.04 6.92 12.26
C GLY A 69 15.15 7.30 13.26
N GLY A 70 14.82 7.73 14.48
CA GLY A 70 15.81 7.95 15.53
C GLY A 70 16.62 9.24 15.37
N GLU A 71 17.87 9.22 15.85
CA GLU A 71 18.79 10.35 15.74
C GLU A 71 19.29 10.52 14.30
N LYS A 72 19.14 11.72 13.75
CA LYS A 72 19.56 12.04 12.37
C LYS A 72 20.02 13.48 12.23
N GLY A 73 20.94 13.67 11.28
CA GLY A 73 21.34 14.98 10.80
C GLY A 73 20.16 15.77 10.24
N LEU A 74 20.22 17.10 10.36
CA LEU A 74 19.15 18.02 9.94
C LEU A 74 18.70 17.80 8.49
N PHE A 75 19.67 17.72 7.57
CA PHE A 75 19.41 17.55 6.14
C PHE A 75 18.98 16.12 5.75
N ALA A 76 19.06 15.17 6.68
CA ALA A 76 18.49 13.83 6.55
C ALA A 76 17.08 13.73 7.19
N SER A 77 16.45 14.88 7.47
CA SER A 77 15.14 14.99 8.10
C SER A 77 14.29 16.11 7.47
N ARG A 78 13.02 16.19 7.88
CA ARG A 78 12.09 17.27 7.53
C ARG A 78 11.80 18.20 8.72
N SER A 79 12.75 18.35 9.65
CA SER A 79 12.53 19.18 10.84
C SER A 79 12.37 20.66 10.47
N PRO A 80 11.46 21.40 11.15
CA PRO A 80 11.33 22.84 10.97
C PRO A 80 12.50 23.63 11.55
N ARG A 81 13.25 23.08 12.51
CA ARG A 81 14.43 23.72 13.13
C ARG A 81 15.67 23.59 12.25
N ARG A 82 15.65 24.30 11.12
CA ARG A 82 16.66 24.21 10.06
C ARG A 82 17.24 25.57 9.68
N ALA A 83 18.49 25.58 9.23
CA ALA A 83 19.25 26.81 8.94
C ALA A 83 18.51 27.80 8.01
N SER A 84 17.92 27.30 6.92
CA SER A 84 16.93 28.03 6.14
C SER A 84 15.56 27.43 6.43
N GLY A 85 14.73 28.16 7.18
CA GLY A 85 13.42 27.76 7.68
C GLY A 85 12.34 27.55 6.62
N ILE A 86 12.68 26.88 5.51
CA ILE A 86 11.77 26.64 4.38
C ILE A 86 11.13 25.26 4.53
N GLY A 87 9.81 25.24 4.56
CA GLY A 87 8.96 24.07 4.38
C GLY A 87 8.55 23.91 2.93
N ILE A 88 8.29 22.67 2.52
CA ILE A 88 7.71 22.35 1.22
C ILE A 88 6.69 21.23 1.41
N THR A 89 5.49 21.45 0.89
CA THR A 89 4.41 20.46 0.92
C THR A 89 3.66 20.46 -0.40
N THR A 90 3.46 19.28 -0.96
CA THR A 90 2.51 19.06 -2.05
C THR A 90 1.10 19.02 -1.46
N VAL A 91 0.20 19.84 -1.98
CA VAL A 91 -1.19 19.97 -1.56
C VAL A 91 -2.11 19.69 -2.73
N GLU A 92 -3.32 19.19 -2.47
CA GLU A 92 -4.40 19.12 -3.44
C GLU A 92 -5.07 20.50 -3.54
N LEU A 93 -5.28 21.00 -4.76
CA LEU A 93 -6.04 22.21 -5.01
C LEU A 93 -7.53 21.85 -5.09
N LEU A 94 -8.31 22.31 -4.12
CA LEU A 94 -9.75 22.06 -4.07
C LEU A 94 -10.52 23.05 -4.93
N LYS A 95 -10.16 24.34 -4.84
CA LYS A 95 -10.72 25.43 -5.66
C LYS A 95 -9.90 26.72 -5.51
N ARG A 96 -10.13 27.65 -6.42
CA ARG A 96 -9.67 29.04 -6.34
C ARG A 96 -10.84 30.02 -6.25
N GLU A 97 -10.70 31.05 -5.44
CA GLU A 97 -11.61 32.21 -5.39
C GLU A 97 -10.78 33.51 -5.36
N GLY A 98 -10.60 34.14 -6.52
CA GLY A 98 -9.73 35.32 -6.68
C GLY A 98 -8.29 34.99 -6.28
N ASN A 99 -7.76 35.72 -5.29
CA ASN A 99 -6.44 35.51 -4.71
C ASN A 99 -6.35 34.40 -3.64
N LYS A 100 -7.43 33.63 -3.42
CA LYS A 100 -7.48 32.56 -2.40
C LYS A 100 -7.47 31.18 -3.03
N LEU A 101 -6.56 30.34 -2.58
CA LEU A 101 -6.50 28.92 -2.94
C LEU A 101 -6.96 28.08 -1.74
N TYR A 102 -8.00 27.29 -1.94
CA TYR A 102 -8.47 26.31 -0.97
C TYR A 102 -7.73 25.01 -1.24
N VAL A 103 -7.02 24.50 -0.25
CA VAL A 103 -6.11 23.36 -0.42
C VAL A 103 -6.29 22.32 0.68
N TYR A 104 -6.04 21.05 0.35
CA TYR A 104 -5.99 19.94 1.30
C TYR A 104 -4.58 19.35 1.38
N GLY A 105 -4.14 18.92 2.57
CA GLY A 105 -2.81 18.32 2.73
C GLY A 105 -1.70 19.26 3.23
N LEU A 106 -1.99 20.54 3.49
CA LEU A 106 -1.00 21.50 3.97
C LEU A 106 -0.67 21.29 5.46
N ASP A 107 0.61 21.28 5.83
CA ASP A 107 1.11 21.15 7.21
C ASP A 107 1.72 22.47 7.73
N ALA A 108 1.03 23.57 7.47
CA ALA A 108 1.39 24.91 7.92
C ALA A 108 0.35 25.46 8.92
N ILE A 109 0.83 26.16 9.95
CA ILE A 109 -0.03 26.81 10.95
C ILE A 109 -0.59 28.13 10.42
N ASP A 110 -1.61 28.64 11.10
CA ASP A 110 -2.22 29.93 10.81
C ASP A 110 -1.17 31.06 10.82
N GLY A 111 -1.26 31.96 9.83
CA GLY A 111 -0.33 33.06 9.64
C GLY A 111 1.00 32.69 9.00
N THR A 112 1.22 31.42 8.62
CA THR A 112 2.47 30.99 7.97
C THR A 112 2.71 31.75 6.66
N PRO A 113 3.87 32.42 6.48
CA PRO A 113 4.24 33.06 5.21
C PRO A 113 4.51 32.01 4.13
N VAL A 114 3.91 32.19 2.95
CA VAL A 114 4.24 31.43 1.73
C VAL A 114 5.22 32.25 0.91
N VAL A 115 6.25 31.58 0.40
CA VAL A 115 7.32 32.21 -0.40
C VAL A 115 7.23 31.88 -1.88
N ASP A 116 6.62 30.76 -2.23
CA ASP A 116 6.50 30.31 -3.63
C ASP A 116 5.41 29.24 -3.77
N ILE A 117 4.82 29.13 -4.96
CA ILE A 117 3.81 28.13 -5.34
C ILE A 117 4.17 27.63 -6.73
N LYS A 118 4.23 26.30 -6.90
CA LYS A 118 4.55 25.66 -8.18
C LYS A 118 3.54 24.57 -8.50
N PRO A 119 3.23 24.32 -9.78
CA PRO A 119 2.49 23.12 -10.16
C PRO A 119 3.32 21.87 -9.82
N TYR A 120 2.67 20.84 -9.24
CA TYR A 120 3.31 19.54 -9.07
C TYR A 120 3.34 18.80 -10.41
N ALA A 121 4.52 18.27 -10.75
CA ALA A 121 4.72 17.49 -11.96
C ALA A 121 5.48 16.20 -11.60
N SER A 122 4.81 15.06 -11.66
CA SER A 122 5.38 13.77 -11.25
C SER A 122 6.71 13.43 -11.93
N PHE A 123 6.89 13.79 -13.22
CA PHE A 123 8.14 13.56 -13.94
C PHE A 123 9.31 14.44 -13.47
N MET A 124 9.05 15.54 -12.77
CA MET A 124 10.06 16.43 -12.18
C MET A 124 10.26 16.17 -10.69
N ASP A 125 9.16 15.96 -9.97
CA ASP A 125 9.12 15.97 -8.51
C ASP A 125 9.26 14.58 -7.88
N GLU A 126 8.97 13.52 -8.63
CA GLU A 126 9.25 12.16 -8.17
C GLU A 126 10.70 11.75 -8.45
N ALA A 127 11.20 10.81 -7.63
CA ALA A 127 12.53 10.27 -7.80
C ALA A 127 12.70 9.62 -9.20
N SER A 128 13.82 9.93 -9.85
CA SER A 128 14.09 9.56 -11.25
C SER A 128 13.87 8.07 -11.55
N ILE A 129 13.41 7.80 -12.78
CA ILE A 129 13.19 6.46 -13.35
C ILE A 129 14.43 5.54 -13.19
N SER A 130 15.64 6.11 -13.14
CA SER A 130 16.89 5.35 -13.02
C SER A 130 16.92 4.44 -11.78
N LEU A 131 16.40 4.91 -10.64
CA LEU A 131 16.36 4.13 -9.40
C LEU A 131 15.31 3.02 -9.47
N GLN A 132 14.20 3.28 -10.15
CA GLN A 132 13.11 2.29 -10.32
C GLN A 132 13.51 1.17 -11.29
N LYS A 133 14.37 1.45 -12.27
CA LYS A 133 14.91 0.42 -13.18
C LYS A 133 15.81 -0.58 -12.46
N ASN A 134 16.59 -0.13 -11.47
CA ASN A 134 17.50 -1.00 -10.72
C ASN A 134 16.78 -1.83 -9.65
N ASN A 135 15.64 -1.35 -9.16
CA ASN A 135 14.80 -2.07 -8.22
C ASN A 135 13.31 -1.87 -8.58
N PRO A 136 12.64 -2.90 -9.12
CA PRO A 136 11.22 -2.79 -9.51
C PRO A 136 10.29 -2.56 -8.31
N ARG A 137 10.73 -2.87 -7.08
CA ARG A 137 9.98 -2.66 -5.83
C ARG A 137 10.34 -1.36 -5.11
N TYR A 138 11.21 -0.52 -5.68
CA TYR A 138 11.72 0.70 -5.04
C TYR A 138 10.65 1.58 -4.38
N LYS A 139 9.50 1.80 -5.06
CA LYS A 139 8.41 2.61 -4.51
C LYS A 139 7.76 1.94 -3.30
N ILE A 140 7.39 0.66 -3.41
CA ILE A 140 6.77 -0.12 -2.33
C ILE A 140 7.70 -0.20 -1.12
N GLU A 141 8.99 -0.46 -1.33
CA GLU A 141 9.98 -0.50 -0.25
C GLU A 141 10.10 0.83 0.50
N LYS A 142 10.04 1.96 -0.23
CA LYS A 142 9.98 3.28 0.39
C LYS A 142 8.69 3.47 1.18
N MET A 143 7.54 3.09 0.62
CA MET A 143 6.26 3.18 1.31
C MET A 143 6.27 2.38 2.62
N ILE A 144 6.81 1.15 2.63
CA ILE A 144 6.99 0.34 3.84
C ILE A 144 7.91 1.04 4.84
N ARG A 145 9.10 1.47 4.38
CA ARG A 145 10.10 2.13 5.24
C ARG A 145 9.56 3.39 5.90
N TYR A 146 8.77 4.17 5.18
CA TYR A 146 8.15 5.41 5.67
C TYR A 146 6.75 5.19 6.26
N GLN A 147 6.25 3.95 6.30
CA GLN A 147 4.92 3.57 6.80
C GLN A 147 3.78 4.34 6.11
N ASN A 148 3.90 4.51 4.79
CA ASN A 148 2.84 5.07 3.98
C ASN A 148 1.85 3.97 3.58
N ILE A 149 1.02 3.56 4.55
CA ILE A 149 0.08 2.44 4.37
C ILE A 149 -1.03 2.81 3.40
N ASP A 150 -1.43 4.10 3.33
CA ASP A 150 -2.38 4.61 2.34
C ASP A 150 -1.92 4.32 0.91
N GLU A 151 -0.68 4.68 0.55
CA GLU A 151 -0.14 4.40 -0.78
C GLU A 151 0.01 2.89 -1.05
N LEU A 152 0.31 2.09 -0.03
CA LEU A 152 0.33 0.63 -0.16
C LEU A 152 -1.06 0.07 -0.47
N LEU A 153 -2.10 0.59 0.19
CA LEU A 153 -3.48 0.19 -0.07
C LEU A 153 -3.94 0.62 -1.46
N LEU A 154 -3.58 1.84 -1.91
CA LEU A 154 -3.84 2.29 -3.27
C LEU A 154 -3.23 1.34 -4.31
N LYS A 155 -1.96 0.97 -4.14
CA LYS A 155 -1.27 0.01 -5.02
C LYS A 155 -1.91 -1.39 -4.98
N ALA A 156 -2.34 -1.84 -3.81
CA ALA A 156 -3.04 -3.11 -3.68
C ALA A 156 -4.42 -3.07 -4.36
N GLY A 157 -5.14 -1.95 -4.26
CA GLY A 157 -6.42 -1.74 -4.93
C GLY A 157 -6.30 -1.68 -6.45
N GLU A 158 -5.23 -1.10 -6.99
CA GLU A 158 -4.91 -1.15 -8.43
C GLU A 158 -4.76 -2.59 -8.93
N PHE A 159 -4.04 -3.43 -8.17
CA PHE A 159 -3.83 -4.84 -8.51
C PHE A 159 -5.12 -5.67 -8.36
N HIS A 160 -5.85 -5.47 -7.27
CA HIS A 160 -7.03 -6.26 -6.90
C HIS A 160 -8.31 -5.82 -7.64
N GLY A 161 -8.38 -4.57 -8.10
CA GLY A 161 -9.49 -3.99 -8.84
C GLY A 161 -10.56 -3.27 -7.98
N HIS A 162 -10.46 -3.34 -6.66
CA HIS A 162 -11.30 -2.55 -5.73
C HIS A 162 -10.68 -2.48 -4.32
N TYR A 163 -11.23 -1.63 -3.46
CA TYR A 163 -10.89 -1.56 -2.04
C TYR A 163 -11.89 -2.37 -1.23
N CYS A 164 -11.41 -3.26 -0.36
CA CYS A 164 -12.26 -4.01 0.57
C CYS A 164 -11.55 -4.24 1.92
N PRO A 165 -12.29 -4.58 2.99
CA PRO A 165 -11.73 -4.75 4.32
C PRO A 165 -10.60 -5.78 4.39
N PHE A 166 -10.75 -6.91 3.70
CA PHE A 166 -9.75 -7.99 3.74
C PHE A 166 -8.47 -7.64 2.97
N LEU A 167 -8.57 -6.89 1.86
CA LEU A 167 -7.40 -6.35 1.18
C LEU A 167 -6.59 -5.43 2.10
N ALA A 168 -7.27 -4.51 2.81
CA ALA A 168 -6.65 -3.62 3.79
C ALA A 168 -5.97 -4.36 4.94
N LEU A 169 -6.61 -5.41 5.47
CA LEU A 169 -6.02 -6.29 6.49
C LEU A 169 -4.73 -6.96 6.00
N GLY A 170 -4.69 -7.40 4.74
CA GLY A 170 -3.49 -7.98 4.12
C GLY A 170 -2.36 -6.95 4.01
N VAL A 171 -2.67 -5.77 3.49
CA VAL A 171 -1.72 -4.64 3.38
C VAL A 171 -1.15 -4.28 4.75
N LEU A 172 -2.00 -4.14 5.76
CA LEU A 172 -1.61 -3.77 7.12
C LEU A 172 -0.69 -4.83 7.75
N ALA A 173 -1.05 -6.11 7.64
CA ALA A 173 -0.24 -7.21 8.17
C ALA A 173 1.14 -7.29 7.49
N ALA A 174 1.19 -7.19 6.16
CA ALA A 174 2.45 -7.23 5.42
C ALA A 174 3.36 -6.04 5.72
N ALA A 175 2.80 -4.83 5.78
CA ALA A 175 3.59 -3.62 6.06
C ALA A 175 4.20 -3.67 7.47
N ASP A 176 3.43 -4.11 8.48
CA ASP A 176 3.92 -4.28 9.85
C ASP A 176 5.00 -5.38 9.93
N ALA A 177 4.80 -6.53 9.27
CA ALA A 177 5.76 -7.63 9.26
C ALA A 177 7.12 -7.21 8.66
N LEU A 178 7.12 -6.61 7.47
CA LEU A 178 8.33 -6.18 6.76
C LEU A 178 9.10 -5.11 7.54
N LYS A 179 8.37 -4.20 8.18
CA LYS A 179 8.95 -3.20 9.09
C LYS A 179 9.62 -3.87 10.29
N ARG A 180 8.97 -4.83 10.95
CA ARG A 180 9.51 -5.53 12.14
C ARG A 180 10.71 -6.39 11.81
N MET A 181 10.68 -7.07 10.67
CA MET A 181 11.79 -7.90 10.20
C MET A 181 12.95 -7.06 9.64
N GLN A 182 12.76 -5.75 9.44
CA GLN A 182 13.71 -4.84 8.77
C GLN A 182 14.08 -5.30 7.35
N LYS A 183 13.21 -6.10 6.72
CA LYS A 183 13.41 -6.65 5.38
C LYS A 183 12.56 -5.85 4.40
N ALA A 184 13.18 -4.87 3.76
CA ALA A 184 12.59 -4.22 2.59
C ALA A 184 12.98 -4.96 1.30
N ASP A 185 14.16 -5.59 1.28
CA ASP A 185 14.63 -6.37 0.14
C ASP A 185 14.09 -7.80 0.21
N ALA A 186 12.96 -8.03 -0.46
CA ALA A 186 12.41 -9.36 -0.73
C ALA A 186 12.80 -9.81 -2.14
N GLY A 187 14.11 -9.86 -2.42
CA GLY A 187 14.63 -10.59 -3.58
C GLY A 187 14.09 -12.03 -3.63
N MET A 188 14.12 -12.66 -4.83
CA MET A 188 13.46 -13.96 -5.07
C MET A 188 13.71 -14.98 -3.96
N GLU A 189 12.61 -15.48 -3.38
CA GLU A 189 12.55 -16.52 -2.35
C GLU A 189 13.32 -16.26 -1.02
N LYS A 190 13.83 -15.04 -0.78
CA LYS A 190 14.46 -14.67 0.51
C LYS A 190 13.44 -14.52 1.64
N LEU A 191 12.29 -13.94 1.31
CA LEU A 191 11.13 -13.82 2.18
C LEU A 191 10.00 -14.65 1.58
N LEU A 192 9.46 -15.57 2.36
CA LEU A 192 8.28 -16.36 2.02
C LEU A 192 7.07 -15.79 2.74
N ALA A 193 5.90 -15.88 2.11
CA ALA A 193 4.61 -15.64 2.73
C ALA A 193 3.75 -16.89 2.62
N VAL A 194 3.51 -17.56 3.75
CA VAL A 194 2.63 -18.72 3.83
C VAL A 194 1.23 -18.23 4.15
N VAL A 195 0.36 -18.13 3.16
CA VAL A 195 -1.04 -17.70 3.31
C VAL A 195 -1.96 -18.90 3.51
N GLU A 196 -2.93 -18.76 4.41
CA GLU A 196 -3.85 -19.84 4.81
C GLU A 196 -5.26 -19.72 4.18
N THR A 197 -5.43 -18.80 3.20
CA THR A 197 -6.70 -18.48 2.52
C THR A 197 -6.45 -17.97 1.09
N ASN A 198 -7.41 -18.18 0.17
CA ASN A 198 -7.43 -17.63 -1.19
C ASN A 198 -8.30 -16.37 -1.34
N SER A 199 -8.52 -15.62 -0.25
CA SER A 199 -9.32 -14.39 -0.24
C SER A 199 -8.52 -13.13 -0.60
N CYS A 200 -9.20 -11.98 -0.72
CA CYS A 200 -8.61 -10.66 -0.98
C CYS A 200 -7.46 -10.28 -0.03
N PHE A 201 -7.45 -10.87 1.17
CA PHE A 201 -6.35 -10.76 2.13
C PHE A 201 -5.01 -11.13 1.49
N SER A 202 -4.95 -12.22 0.74
CA SER A 202 -3.74 -12.74 0.13
C SER A 202 -3.19 -11.80 -0.96
N ASP A 203 -4.03 -11.06 -1.68
CA ASP A 203 -3.56 -10.07 -2.65
C ASP A 203 -2.86 -8.89 -1.99
N GLY A 204 -3.37 -8.41 -0.84
CA GLY A 204 -2.70 -7.39 -0.04
C GLY A 204 -1.31 -7.85 0.42
N ILE A 205 -1.20 -9.12 0.84
CA ILE A 205 0.08 -9.76 1.17
C ILE A 205 1.02 -9.77 -0.04
N GLN A 206 0.55 -10.24 -1.20
CA GLN A 206 1.37 -10.35 -2.41
C GLN A 206 1.95 -9.00 -2.85
N VAL A 207 1.11 -7.97 -2.91
CA VAL A 207 1.53 -6.63 -3.37
C VAL A 207 2.59 -6.05 -2.44
N VAL A 208 2.32 -6.04 -1.14
CA VAL A 208 3.17 -5.37 -0.16
C VAL A 208 4.45 -6.16 0.12
N SER A 209 4.37 -7.48 0.28
CA SER A 209 5.56 -8.31 0.57
C SER A 209 6.40 -8.62 -0.66
N GLY A 210 5.77 -8.75 -1.84
CA GLY A 210 6.44 -9.24 -3.03
C GLY A 210 6.61 -10.74 -3.09
N ALA A 211 6.14 -11.46 -2.07
CA ALA A 211 5.93 -12.89 -2.18
C ALA A 211 4.70 -13.12 -3.06
N THR A 212 4.91 -13.47 -4.33
CA THR A 212 3.84 -13.65 -5.30
C THR A 212 3.74 -15.11 -5.71
N PHE A 213 2.58 -15.50 -6.25
CA PHE A 213 2.34 -16.88 -6.68
C PHE A 213 3.42 -17.39 -7.66
N ALA A 214 3.81 -16.57 -8.64
CA ALA A 214 4.68 -17.00 -9.74
C ALA A 214 6.18 -16.88 -9.44
N ASN A 215 6.60 -16.12 -8.42
CA ASN A 215 8.02 -16.05 -8.03
C ASN A 215 8.38 -17.06 -6.92
N ASN A 216 7.50 -18.03 -6.66
CA ASN A 216 7.63 -19.11 -5.69
C ASN A 216 7.80 -18.68 -4.22
N ALA A 217 7.64 -17.39 -3.91
CA ALA A 217 7.73 -16.90 -2.54
C ALA A 217 6.39 -16.92 -1.80
N LEU A 218 5.26 -16.97 -2.51
CA LEU A 218 3.95 -17.20 -1.90
C LEU A 218 3.66 -18.70 -1.80
N ILE A 219 3.44 -19.20 -0.59
CA ILE A 219 2.99 -20.57 -0.34
C ILE A 219 1.53 -20.49 0.09
N TYR A 220 0.64 -21.10 -0.68
CA TYR A 220 -0.76 -21.22 -0.30
C TYR A 220 -1.03 -22.56 0.38
N ARG A 221 -1.57 -22.48 1.61
CA ARG A 221 -2.13 -23.62 2.33
C ARG A 221 -3.63 -23.43 2.44
N ASP A 222 -4.40 -24.34 1.86
CA ASP A 222 -5.86 -24.22 1.82
C ASP A 222 -6.52 -24.63 3.15
N LEU A 223 -6.29 -23.82 4.20
CA LEU A 223 -6.77 -24.08 5.55
C LEU A 223 -8.00 -23.23 5.92
N GLY A 224 -8.41 -22.31 5.05
CA GLY A 224 -9.55 -21.41 5.26
C GLY A 224 -9.36 -20.35 6.35
N LYS A 225 -8.14 -20.15 6.86
CA LYS A 225 -7.85 -19.20 7.94
C LYS A 225 -7.37 -17.88 7.37
N THR A 226 -7.93 -16.75 7.85
CA THR A 226 -7.38 -15.43 7.55
C THR A 226 -6.09 -15.23 8.34
N ALA A 227 -5.01 -15.80 7.82
CA ALA A 227 -3.70 -15.83 8.43
C ALA A 227 -2.58 -15.84 7.39
N VAL A 228 -1.44 -15.31 7.79
CA VAL A 228 -0.19 -15.33 7.03
C VAL A 228 0.98 -15.59 7.98
N THR A 229 1.93 -16.41 7.55
CA THR A 229 3.24 -16.50 8.20
C THR A 229 4.32 -15.99 7.27
N PHE A 230 4.99 -14.93 7.65
CA PHE A 230 6.17 -14.43 6.97
C PHE A 230 7.40 -15.17 7.48
N VAL A 231 8.14 -15.80 6.59
CA VAL A 231 9.33 -16.59 6.93
C VAL A 231 10.52 -16.01 6.18
N SER A 232 11.57 -15.67 6.93
CA SER A 232 12.85 -15.29 6.34
C SER A 232 13.76 -16.52 6.28
N ARG A 233 14.30 -16.83 5.10
CA ARG A 233 15.29 -17.90 4.97
C ARG A 233 16.62 -17.60 5.68
N GLU A 234 16.87 -16.33 6.02
CA GLU A 234 18.03 -15.90 6.84
C GLU A 234 17.74 -15.97 8.35
N GLY A 235 16.56 -16.49 8.74
CA GLY A 235 16.15 -16.64 10.13
C GLY A 235 15.00 -15.71 10.54
N GLY A 236 14.20 -16.18 11.49
CA GLY A 236 13.05 -15.49 12.05
C GLY A 236 11.76 -15.66 11.23
N ASN A 237 10.64 -15.73 11.94
CA ASN A 237 9.32 -15.71 11.32
C ASN A 237 8.30 -14.94 12.18
N LEU A 238 7.27 -14.43 11.51
CA LEU A 238 6.15 -13.74 12.15
C LEU A 238 4.84 -14.28 11.58
N ARG A 239 3.97 -14.78 12.47
CA ARG A 239 2.62 -15.25 12.10
C ARG A 239 1.58 -14.23 12.55
N TYR A 240 0.73 -13.83 11.61
CA TYR A 240 -0.41 -12.95 11.82
C TYR A 240 -1.68 -13.76 11.57
N TYR A 241 -2.61 -13.76 12.52
CA TYR A 241 -3.93 -14.32 12.30
C TYR A 241 -5.02 -13.44 12.92
N LEU A 242 -6.14 -13.34 12.22
CA LEU A 242 -7.26 -12.49 12.61
C LEU A 242 -7.88 -12.99 13.92
N LYS A 243 -8.00 -12.12 14.94
CA LYS A 243 -8.55 -12.47 16.26
C LYS A 243 -10.04 -12.74 16.25
N ASN A 244 -10.77 -11.92 15.49
CA ASN A 244 -12.22 -11.95 15.40
C ASN A 244 -12.62 -11.67 13.96
N ASP A 245 -13.14 -12.69 13.29
CA ASP A 245 -13.67 -12.62 11.93
C ASP A 245 -15.00 -11.86 11.84
N LYS A 246 -15.67 -11.62 12.97
CA LYS A 246 -16.96 -10.91 13.06
C LYS A 246 -16.86 -9.41 13.30
N PHE A 247 -15.68 -8.80 13.12
CA PHE A 247 -15.53 -7.35 13.31
C PHE A 247 -16.46 -6.55 12.37
N LEU A 248 -16.74 -7.07 11.17
CA LEU A 248 -17.73 -6.46 10.26
C LEU A 248 -19.15 -6.48 10.82
N GLU A 249 -19.55 -7.54 11.52
CA GLU A 249 -20.88 -7.65 12.12
C GLU A 249 -21.05 -6.61 13.24
N LYS A 250 -20.02 -6.50 14.08
CA LYS A 250 -20.03 -5.67 15.28
C LYS A 250 -19.87 -4.18 15.00
N ASP A 251 -18.91 -3.84 14.14
CA ASP A 251 -18.49 -2.45 13.95
C ASP A 251 -19.10 -1.84 12.67
N TYR A 252 -19.58 -2.67 11.73
CA TYR A 252 -20.02 -2.25 10.39
C TYR A 252 -21.28 -3.00 9.90
N THR A 253 -22.32 -3.06 10.74
CA THR A 253 -23.53 -3.87 10.49
C THR A 253 -24.18 -3.61 9.13
N GLU A 254 -24.29 -2.35 8.71
CA GLU A 254 -24.84 -2.00 7.38
C GLU A 254 -24.03 -2.62 6.23
N ALA A 255 -22.70 -2.56 6.30
CA ALA A 255 -21.83 -3.13 5.28
C ALA A 255 -21.95 -4.67 5.23
N LYS A 256 -22.14 -5.30 6.40
CA LYS A 256 -22.37 -6.75 6.52
C LYS A 256 -23.70 -7.18 5.89
N GLU A 257 -24.79 -6.47 6.18
CA GLU A 257 -26.11 -6.75 5.58
C GLU A 257 -26.09 -6.61 4.06
N LEU A 258 -25.46 -5.54 3.55
CA LEU A 258 -25.28 -5.33 2.12
C LEU A 258 -24.40 -6.41 1.49
N PHE A 259 -23.31 -6.81 2.15
CA PHE A 259 -22.46 -7.90 1.68
C PHE A 259 -23.23 -9.23 1.56
N GLU A 260 -24.01 -9.60 2.57
CA GLU A 260 -24.81 -10.83 2.56
C GLU A 260 -25.84 -10.82 1.42
N LYS A 261 -26.48 -9.67 1.17
CA LYS A 261 -27.45 -9.53 0.09
C LYS A 261 -26.79 -9.51 -1.30
N VAL A 262 -25.81 -8.64 -1.49
CA VAL A 262 -25.22 -8.33 -2.79
C VAL A 262 -24.25 -9.41 -3.25
N VAL A 263 -23.38 -9.91 -2.36
CA VAL A 263 -22.28 -10.82 -2.74
C VAL A 263 -22.62 -12.27 -2.44
N ALA A 264 -23.05 -12.58 -1.21
CA ALA A 264 -23.29 -13.97 -0.81
C ALA A 264 -24.54 -14.56 -1.49
N ARG A 265 -25.65 -13.81 -1.50
CA ARG A 265 -26.91 -14.22 -2.15
C ARG A 265 -27.05 -13.79 -3.60
N ARG A 266 -26.26 -12.80 -4.05
CA ARG A 266 -26.34 -12.22 -5.40
C ARG A 266 -27.72 -11.62 -5.73
N GLU A 267 -28.36 -11.01 -4.73
CA GLU A 267 -29.71 -10.43 -4.80
C GLU A 267 -29.70 -8.88 -4.78
N GLY A 268 -28.52 -8.28 -4.95
CA GLY A 268 -28.33 -6.83 -4.87
C GLY A 268 -28.76 -6.08 -6.14
N SER A 269 -29.31 -4.88 -5.97
CA SER A 269 -29.45 -3.91 -7.06
C SER A 269 -28.12 -3.21 -7.36
N ARG A 270 -28.00 -2.59 -8.55
CA ARG A 270 -26.82 -1.76 -8.91
C ARG A 270 -26.55 -0.63 -7.91
N ALA A 271 -27.61 -0.06 -7.32
CA ALA A 271 -27.47 0.99 -6.31
C ALA A 271 -26.86 0.44 -5.00
N GLU A 272 -27.25 -0.77 -4.60
CA GLU A 272 -26.70 -1.46 -3.43
C GLU A 272 -25.26 -1.92 -3.65
N GLU A 273 -24.93 -2.39 -4.85
CA GLU A 273 -23.53 -2.66 -5.24
C GLU A 273 -22.65 -1.41 -5.12
N LYS A 274 -23.13 -0.26 -5.64
CA LYS A 274 -22.41 1.01 -5.52
C LYS A 274 -22.25 1.42 -4.06
N LYS A 275 -23.31 1.28 -3.25
CA LYS A 275 -23.28 1.61 -1.83
C LYS A 275 -22.30 0.71 -1.06
N LEU A 276 -22.30 -0.59 -1.34
CA LEU A 276 -21.35 -1.54 -0.75
C LEU A 276 -19.91 -1.19 -1.10
N LYS A 277 -19.63 -0.83 -2.36
CA LYS A 277 -18.29 -0.38 -2.79
C LYS A 277 -17.82 0.86 -2.04
N GLU A 278 -18.70 1.85 -1.86
CA GLU A 278 -18.36 3.07 -1.09
C GLU A 278 -18.10 2.78 0.39
N LEU A 279 -18.93 1.93 1.01
CA LEU A 279 -18.72 1.48 2.39
C LEU A 279 -17.43 0.68 2.54
N TRP A 280 -17.15 -0.25 1.64
CA TRP A 280 -15.92 -1.04 1.64
C TRP A 280 -14.68 -0.17 1.48
N LYS A 281 -14.71 0.82 0.59
CA LYS A 281 -13.64 1.81 0.46
C LYS A 281 -13.43 2.53 1.79
N LYS A 282 -14.48 3.11 2.38
CA LYS A 282 -14.39 3.79 3.67
C LYS A 282 -13.79 2.89 4.76
N ILE A 283 -14.30 1.67 4.92
CA ILE A 283 -13.84 0.72 5.95
C ILE A 283 -12.39 0.31 5.71
N ALA A 284 -11.98 0.08 4.46
CA ALA A 284 -10.61 -0.30 4.12
C ALA A 284 -9.60 0.78 4.57
N PHE A 285 -9.93 2.06 4.36
CA PHE A 285 -9.08 3.17 4.81
C PHE A 285 -9.15 3.38 6.34
N GLU A 286 -10.28 3.12 7.00
CA GLU A 286 -10.34 3.12 8.47
C GLU A 286 -9.47 2.01 9.09
N ILE A 287 -9.45 0.81 8.50
CA ILE A 287 -8.66 -0.33 9.00
C ILE A 287 -7.17 -0.02 9.03
N ILE A 288 -6.64 0.63 7.99
CA ILE A 288 -5.18 0.89 7.90
C ILE A 288 -4.70 2.02 8.83
N GLU A 289 -5.63 2.81 9.40
CA GLU A 289 -5.31 3.84 10.38
C GLU A 289 -5.21 3.29 11.82
N GLU A 290 -5.68 2.07 12.05
CA GLU A 290 -5.76 1.43 13.35
C GLU A 290 -4.49 0.66 13.73
N ASP A 291 -4.30 0.42 15.02
CA ASP A 291 -3.19 -0.41 15.50
C ASP A 291 -3.36 -1.86 15.07
N ILE A 292 -2.28 -2.48 14.59
CA ILE A 292 -2.26 -3.89 14.16
C ILE A 292 -2.83 -4.84 15.22
N ALA A 293 -2.63 -4.54 16.51
CA ALA A 293 -3.11 -5.35 17.63
C ALA A 293 -4.64 -5.35 17.77
N LYS A 294 -5.35 -4.39 17.16
CA LYS A 294 -6.82 -4.39 17.09
C LYS A 294 -7.34 -5.62 16.36
N TYR A 295 -6.72 -5.96 15.22
CA TYR A 295 -7.19 -7.02 14.34
C TYR A 295 -6.44 -8.34 14.52
N PHE A 296 -5.12 -8.29 14.73
CA PHE A 296 -4.28 -9.48 14.67
C PHE A 296 -3.73 -9.90 16.03
N LYS A 297 -3.64 -11.22 16.24
CA LYS A 297 -2.64 -11.80 17.14
C LYS A 297 -1.38 -12.07 16.32
N VAL A 298 -0.24 -11.64 16.86
CA VAL A 298 1.07 -11.75 16.22
C VAL A 298 1.95 -12.68 17.05
N GLU A 299 2.40 -13.76 16.45
CA GLU A 299 3.32 -14.75 17.03
C GLU A 299 4.68 -14.64 16.35
N ARG A 300 5.73 -14.98 17.09
CA ARG A 300 7.12 -14.94 16.62
C ARG A 300 7.77 -16.29 16.82
N ASP A 301 8.72 -16.61 15.95
CA ASP A 301 9.57 -17.80 16.06
C ASP A 301 8.75 -19.09 16.22
N ILE A 302 7.65 -19.17 15.48
CA ILE A 302 6.80 -20.35 15.46
C ILE A 302 7.48 -21.49 14.70
N GLU A 303 7.15 -22.72 15.08
CA GLU A 303 7.54 -23.88 14.29
C GLU A 303 6.71 -23.93 13.00
N ILE A 304 7.38 -23.92 11.85
CA ILE A 304 6.74 -23.99 10.54
C ILE A 304 7.66 -24.68 9.55
N GLU A 305 7.14 -25.71 8.90
CA GLU A 305 7.79 -26.34 7.76
C GLU A 305 7.62 -25.44 6.53
N VAL A 306 8.69 -25.19 5.78
CA VAL A 306 8.63 -24.51 4.48
C VAL A 306 9.44 -25.32 3.47
N PRO A 307 9.01 -25.39 2.20
CA PRO A 307 9.76 -26.10 1.17
C PRO A 307 11.14 -25.46 0.92
N ASP A 308 12.05 -26.27 0.39
CA ASP A 308 13.31 -25.79 -0.18
C ASP A 308 13.07 -24.82 -1.35
N TYR A 309 14.14 -24.25 -1.89
CA TYR A 309 14.06 -23.40 -3.07
C TYR A 309 13.37 -24.12 -4.24
N ALA A 310 12.64 -23.35 -5.05
CA ALA A 310 11.92 -23.91 -6.18
C ALA A 310 12.86 -24.69 -7.12
N PRO A 311 12.60 -25.98 -7.37
CA PRO A 311 13.42 -26.78 -8.28
C PRO A 311 13.22 -26.35 -9.74
N ILE A 312 14.29 -26.45 -10.53
CA ILE A 312 14.21 -26.31 -11.99
C ILE A 312 13.86 -27.67 -12.56
N PHE A 313 12.80 -27.72 -13.36
CA PHE A 313 12.35 -28.93 -14.02
C PHE A 313 12.70 -28.90 -15.51
N GLU A 314 13.07 -30.06 -16.05
CA GLU A 314 13.27 -30.24 -17.48
C GLU A 314 11.96 -30.07 -18.26
N ASP A 315 12.09 -29.72 -19.53
CA ASP A 315 10.97 -29.67 -20.47
C ASP A 315 10.79 -31.03 -21.14
N LYS A 316 9.54 -31.49 -21.21
CA LYS A 316 9.09 -32.62 -22.03
C LYS A 316 8.09 -32.11 -23.07
N TYR A 317 7.72 -32.94 -24.04
CA TYR A 317 6.74 -32.60 -25.07
C TYR A 317 5.65 -33.65 -25.10
N CYS A 318 4.39 -33.21 -25.13
CA CYS A 318 3.26 -34.12 -25.23
C CYS A 318 3.28 -34.83 -26.59
N GLN A 319 3.25 -36.16 -26.60
CA GLN A 319 3.28 -36.95 -27.83
C GLN A 319 2.05 -36.73 -28.73
N GLU A 320 0.89 -36.44 -28.14
CA GLU A 320 -0.37 -36.28 -28.89
C GLU A 320 -0.54 -34.88 -29.48
N CYS A 321 -0.39 -33.82 -28.66
CA CYS A 321 -0.61 -32.45 -29.11
C CYS A 321 0.66 -31.67 -29.47
N GLY A 322 1.85 -32.18 -29.13
CA GLY A 322 3.14 -31.52 -29.38
C GLY A 322 3.48 -30.37 -28.45
N GLU A 323 2.60 -30.01 -27.49
CA GLU A 323 2.85 -28.89 -26.56
C GLU A 323 3.95 -29.22 -25.55
N LYS A 324 4.76 -28.20 -25.20
CA LYS A 324 5.79 -28.28 -24.16
C LYS A 324 5.16 -28.39 -22.78
N ILE A 325 5.64 -29.31 -21.96
CA ILE A 325 5.16 -29.57 -20.60
C ILE A 325 6.34 -29.63 -19.62
N MET A 326 6.14 -29.12 -18.41
CA MET A 326 7.11 -29.33 -17.32
C MET A 326 7.16 -30.83 -17.00
N ALA A 327 8.36 -31.41 -16.89
CA ALA A 327 8.51 -32.86 -16.75
C ALA A 327 7.74 -33.45 -15.56
N VAL A 328 7.70 -32.75 -14.42
CA VAL A 328 6.94 -33.17 -13.22
C VAL A 328 5.42 -33.08 -13.35
N LYS A 329 4.91 -32.51 -14.46
CA LYS A 329 3.48 -32.47 -14.77
C LYS A 329 3.11 -33.43 -15.91
N ALA A 330 4.10 -34.09 -16.52
CA ALA A 330 3.88 -35.08 -17.57
C ALA A 330 3.25 -36.35 -17.00
N VAL A 331 2.44 -37.02 -17.82
CA VAL A 331 1.87 -38.34 -17.54
C VAL A 331 2.52 -39.32 -18.49
N GLU A 332 3.26 -40.27 -17.95
CA GLU A 332 3.92 -41.30 -18.75
C GLU A 332 2.94 -42.44 -19.06
N LYS A 333 2.80 -42.78 -20.34
CA LYS A 333 2.07 -43.96 -20.82
C LYS A 333 2.88 -44.59 -21.94
N GLU A 334 3.08 -45.91 -21.89
CA GLU A 334 3.76 -46.67 -22.94
C GLU A 334 5.15 -46.10 -23.33
N ASN A 335 5.93 -45.63 -22.33
CA ASN A 335 7.23 -44.95 -22.50
C ASN A 335 7.16 -43.64 -23.31
N GLN A 336 5.99 -43.00 -23.39
CA GLN A 336 5.79 -41.70 -24.01
C GLN A 336 5.17 -40.73 -23.01
N ASP A 337 5.50 -39.45 -23.18
CA ASP A 337 5.06 -38.37 -22.30
C ASP A 337 3.82 -37.68 -22.87
N TYR A 338 2.81 -37.48 -22.02
CA TYR A 338 1.59 -36.80 -22.38
C TYR A 338 1.31 -35.64 -21.41
N CYS A 339 0.68 -34.58 -21.92
CA CYS A 339 0.07 -33.60 -21.03
C CYS A 339 -1.14 -34.21 -20.32
N LYS A 340 -1.53 -33.65 -19.16
CA LYS A 340 -2.67 -34.17 -18.38
C LYS A 340 -3.97 -34.27 -19.19
N LYS A 341 -4.20 -33.36 -20.13
CA LYS A 341 -5.39 -33.33 -20.98
C LYS A 341 -5.44 -34.51 -21.95
N CYS A 342 -4.41 -34.69 -22.77
CA CYS A 342 -4.28 -35.81 -23.70
C CYS A 342 -4.28 -37.16 -22.97
N ALA A 343 -3.67 -37.21 -21.78
CA ALA A 343 -3.69 -38.39 -20.94
C ALA A 343 -5.03 -38.67 -20.25
N GLN A 344 -6.02 -37.76 -20.32
CA GLN A 344 -7.27 -37.83 -19.56
C GLN A 344 -7.03 -38.02 -18.05
N ALA A 345 -5.99 -37.37 -17.54
CA ALA A 345 -5.55 -37.46 -16.15
C ALA A 345 -6.16 -36.34 -15.29
N GLU A 346 -6.21 -36.58 -13.98
CA GLU A 346 -6.69 -35.57 -13.02
C GLU A 346 -5.73 -34.37 -12.91
N TYR A 347 -6.30 -33.18 -12.73
CA TYR A 347 -5.57 -31.93 -12.48
C TYR A 347 -6.11 -31.21 -11.25
N ILE A 348 -5.28 -30.35 -10.67
CA ILE A 348 -5.66 -29.51 -9.53
C ILE A 348 -6.01 -28.13 -10.08
N GLN A 349 -7.18 -27.63 -9.73
CA GLN A 349 -7.66 -26.30 -10.09
C GLN A 349 -7.82 -25.46 -8.82
N LEU A 350 -7.25 -24.27 -8.83
CA LEU A 350 -7.59 -23.22 -7.88
C LEU A 350 -8.69 -22.36 -8.49
N ASP A 351 -9.84 -22.28 -7.83
CA ASP A 351 -10.91 -21.34 -8.17
C ASP A 351 -11.53 -20.75 -6.90
N GLY A 352 -12.69 -20.09 -7.03
CA GLY A 352 -13.38 -19.48 -5.89
C GLY A 352 -13.77 -20.46 -4.77
N SER A 353 -13.76 -21.77 -5.04
CA SER A 353 -14.02 -22.83 -4.06
C SER A 353 -12.75 -23.39 -3.37
N GLY A 354 -11.56 -22.90 -3.74
CA GLY A 354 -10.28 -23.42 -3.24
C GLY A 354 -9.62 -24.38 -4.23
N LEU A 355 -8.72 -25.25 -3.72
CA LEU A 355 -8.05 -26.27 -4.53
C LEU A 355 -8.94 -27.50 -4.69
N THR A 356 -9.32 -27.80 -5.93
CA THR A 356 -10.16 -28.96 -6.25
C THR A 356 -9.50 -29.86 -7.29
N VAL A 357 -9.67 -31.18 -7.14
CA VAL A 357 -9.26 -32.15 -8.15
C VAL A 357 -10.34 -32.22 -9.22
N LYS A 358 -9.94 -32.06 -10.49
CA LYS A 358 -10.81 -32.04 -11.66
C LYS A 358 -10.37 -33.11 -12.67
N LYS A 359 -11.31 -33.51 -13.52
CA LYS A 359 -11.09 -34.35 -14.71
C LYS A 359 -11.40 -33.52 -15.95
N PHE A 360 -10.87 -33.95 -17.09
CA PHE A 360 -11.27 -33.39 -18.37
C PHE A 360 -12.59 -34.04 -18.80
N ASP A 361 -13.50 -33.23 -19.32
CA ASP A 361 -14.80 -33.68 -19.84
C ASP A 361 -14.70 -34.21 -21.27
#